data_AF-A0A7J7YWZ2-F1
#
_entry.id   AF-A0A7J7YWZ2-F1
#
_cell.length_a   1.000
_cell.length_b   1.000
_cell.length_c   1.000
_cell.angle_alpha   90.00
_cell.angle_beta   90.00
_cell.angle_gamma   90.00
#
_symmetry.space_group_name_H-M   'P 1'
#
loop_
_entity.id
_entity.type
_entity.pdbx_description
1 polymer ?
#
loop_
_entity_poly.entity_id
_entity_poly.type
_entity_poly.pdbx_seq_one_letter_code
_entity_poly.pdbx_strand_id
1 'polypeptide(L)'
;METKKSGSGTPYKAKLQRLAKDLLKQLQVQDSGLWANNKVSALDRTLGEIARIPEKNVADQIAFQVAGGLTALEHILQGVLPAANVNTVSRIPPKSLCKAMKVHSLACSNCPENCTDVLFSNKIAFLMVLLTHQLTVYVPDENNAFLGRNINKQVFEGLTTGLLKVSSMVSGCLIAIRPDGNSRLATPQTSAKETKNKLSQAFHSLVQDLISYLVSIGLIHKLGGCFLSVQGRVDENPRPASLLQGACTLCWAHTGRSYGIFDSNRQDLTGLTAALQATDLTVVLHKLDCILFHGAIADPGAASPKESYSQNTVQVAIKSLRFFNSFAALDLPAFQSIVGAEGLSLAFRHIASSLLGHCNHVSCESLLHEVIICGGYFTVNPPDNQDNQVIVQSGRHPTVLQKLCQLPFQDFSDPRLVRVLFPIAHRRVLQQQPQQDHTGAGDELRAAGLLPAGLRTESPTESPSGRQPASPAQRKMPRTPRLP
;
A
#
# COMPACT_ATOMS: atom_id res chain seq x y z
N MET A 1 35.59 -30.92 -7.24
CA MET A 1 34.66 -31.19 -6.12
C MET A 1 33.26 -30.86 -6.60
N GLU A 2 32.52 -31.89 -6.98
CA GLU A 2 31.13 -31.80 -7.40
C GLU A 2 30.26 -31.45 -6.18
N THR A 3 29.62 -30.29 -6.20
CA THR A 3 28.62 -29.93 -5.19
C THR A 3 27.35 -30.73 -5.43
N LYS A 4 27.23 -31.80 -4.64
CA LYS A 4 26.07 -32.66 -4.40
C LYS A 4 24.80 -31.81 -4.22
N LYS A 5 23.99 -31.68 -5.28
CA LYS A 5 22.60 -31.19 -5.18
C LYS A 5 21.83 -32.15 -4.30
N SER A 6 21.46 -31.73 -3.09
CA SER A 6 20.57 -32.47 -2.20
C SER A 6 19.22 -32.68 -2.90
N GLY A 7 18.97 -33.92 -3.32
CA GLY A 7 17.74 -34.31 -3.99
C GLY A 7 16.55 -34.34 -3.02
N SER A 8 15.74 -33.30 -3.05
CA SER A 8 14.35 -33.32 -2.59
C SER A 8 13.42 -33.43 -3.82
N GLY A 9 13.52 -34.54 -4.55
CA GLY A 9 12.73 -34.74 -5.77
C GLY A 9 11.26 -34.94 -5.44
N THR A 10 10.39 -34.10 -5.99
CA THR A 10 8.94 -34.30 -5.90
C THR A 10 8.52 -35.52 -6.76
N PRO A 11 7.59 -36.37 -6.28
CA PRO A 11 7.09 -37.51 -7.05
C PRO A 11 6.29 -37.07 -8.29
N TYR A 12 5.84 -35.81 -8.32
CA TYR A 12 5.03 -35.25 -9.40
C TYR A 12 5.85 -34.56 -10.49
N LYS A 13 7.18 -34.46 -10.36
CA LYS A 13 8.03 -33.72 -11.30
C LYS A 13 7.80 -34.11 -12.77
N ALA A 14 7.80 -35.41 -13.10
CA ALA A 14 7.58 -35.89 -14.47
C ALA A 14 6.16 -35.58 -14.97
N LYS A 15 5.15 -35.69 -14.09
CA LYS A 15 3.76 -35.37 -14.41
C LYS A 15 3.59 -33.87 -14.67
N LEU A 16 4.17 -33.01 -13.84
CA LEU A 16 4.15 -31.56 -14.00
C LEU A 16 4.85 -31.11 -15.28
N GLN A 17 5.98 -31.75 -15.63
CA GLN A 17 6.65 -31.51 -16.92
C GLN A 17 5.78 -31.88 -18.12
N ARG A 18 5.06 -33.00 -18.05
CA ARG A 18 4.10 -33.38 -19.10
C ARG A 18 2.96 -32.38 -19.19
N LEU A 19 2.34 -32.03 -18.07
CA LEU A 19 1.22 -31.09 -18.02
C LEU A 19 1.61 -29.69 -18.54
N ALA A 20 2.79 -29.19 -18.19
CA ALA A 20 3.30 -27.91 -18.70
C ALA A 20 3.50 -27.93 -20.23
N LYS A 21 4.03 -29.04 -20.77
CA LYS A 21 4.14 -29.23 -22.23
C LYS A 21 2.76 -29.32 -22.90
N ASP A 22 1.80 -29.97 -22.26
CA ASP A 22 0.45 -30.10 -22.78
C ASP A 22 -0.28 -28.73 -22.84
N LEU A 23 -0.04 -27.83 -21.87
CA LEU A 23 -0.49 -26.43 -21.96
C LEU A 23 0.07 -25.72 -23.20
N LEU A 24 1.38 -25.83 -23.45
CA LEU A 24 2.03 -25.20 -24.61
C LEU A 24 1.52 -25.75 -25.94
N LYS A 25 1.30 -27.07 -26.03
CA LYS A 25 0.75 -27.71 -27.23
C LYS A 25 -0.63 -27.19 -27.60
N GLN A 26 -1.47 -26.89 -26.59
CA GLN A 26 -2.81 -26.36 -26.83
C GLN A 26 -2.79 -24.97 -27.49
N LEU A 27 -1.72 -24.19 -27.33
CA LEU A 27 -1.54 -22.87 -27.94
C LEU A 27 -0.99 -22.91 -29.36
N GLN A 28 -0.15 -23.89 -29.69
CA GLN A 28 0.57 -23.96 -30.98
C GLN A 28 -0.34 -24.29 -32.18
N VAL A 29 -1.55 -24.80 -31.96
CA VAL A 29 -2.49 -25.06 -33.05
C VAL A 29 -3.09 -23.73 -33.50
N GLN A 30 -2.69 -23.26 -34.68
CA GLN A 30 -3.23 -22.05 -35.30
C GLN A 30 -4.69 -22.28 -35.70
N ASP A 31 -5.63 -21.77 -34.90
CA ASP A 31 -7.00 -21.53 -35.33
C ASP A 31 -7.20 -20.04 -35.36
N SER A 32 -7.62 -19.50 -36.50
CA SER A 32 -7.92 -18.08 -36.73
C SER A 32 -9.28 -17.63 -36.14
N GLY A 33 -9.80 -18.35 -35.13
CA GLY A 33 -11.10 -18.06 -34.52
C GLY A 33 -11.21 -18.50 -33.05
N LEU A 34 -12.41 -18.36 -32.49
CA LEU A 34 -12.78 -18.85 -31.15
C LEU A 34 -12.37 -20.32 -30.99
N TRP A 35 -11.76 -20.65 -29.85
CA TRP A 35 -11.37 -22.03 -29.59
C TRP A 35 -12.59 -22.97 -29.60
N ALA A 36 -12.46 -24.08 -30.32
CA ALA A 36 -13.45 -25.16 -30.26
C ALA A 36 -13.63 -25.64 -28.82
N ASN A 37 -14.87 -25.99 -28.44
CA ASN A 37 -15.23 -26.43 -27.08
C ASN A 37 -14.35 -27.60 -26.56
N ASN A 38 -13.91 -28.47 -27.46
CA ASN A 38 -13.02 -29.60 -27.12
C ASN A 38 -11.63 -29.11 -26.67
N LYS A 39 -11.09 -28.06 -27.31
CA LYS A 39 -9.81 -27.45 -26.93
C LYS A 39 -9.92 -26.72 -25.59
N VAL A 40 -11.00 -25.95 -25.39
CA VAL A 40 -11.31 -25.29 -24.12
C VAL A 40 -11.42 -26.31 -22.99
N SER A 41 -12.13 -27.42 -23.21
CA SER A 41 -12.31 -28.48 -22.21
C SER A 41 -11.00 -29.19 -21.87
N ALA A 42 -10.14 -29.43 -22.87
CA ALA A 42 -8.81 -30.01 -22.66
C ALA A 42 -7.89 -29.08 -21.86
N LEU A 43 -7.92 -27.78 -22.14
CA LEU A 43 -7.21 -26.77 -21.36
C LEU A 43 -7.70 -26.74 -19.92
N ASP A 44 -9.01 -26.64 -19.72
CA ASP A 44 -9.62 -26.60 -18.40
C ASP A 44 -9.32 -27.84 -17.57
N ARG A 45 -9.27 -29.02 -18.20
CA ARG A 45 -8.85 -30.26 -17.55
C ARG A 45 -7.39 -30.20 -17.13
N THR A 46 -6.50 -29.76 -18.02
CA THR A 46 -5.06 -29.64 -17.74
C THR A 46 -4.80 -28.67 -16.59
N LEU A 47 -5.43 -27.48 -16.63
CA LEU A 47 -5.36 -26.49 -15.55
C LEU A 47 -5.93 -27.03 -14.23
N GLY A 48 -7.03 -27.77 -14.29
CA GLY A 48 -7.63 -28.41 -13.11
C GLY A 48 -6.74 -29.50 -12.49
N GLU A 49 -6.07 -30.30 -13.32
CA GLU A 49 -5.09 -31.29 -12.87
C GLU A 49 -3.85 -30.63 -12.24
N ILE A 50 -3.34 -29.57 -12.86
CA ILE A 50 -2.23 -28.80 -12.28
C ILE A 50 -2.64 -28.19 -10.96
N ALA A 51 -3.82 -27.56 -10.84
CA ALA A 51 -4.25 -26.89 -9.61
C ALA A 51 -4.30 -27.82 -8.37
N ARG A 52 -4.51 -29.13 -8.56
CA ARG A 52 -4.61 -30.12 -7.46
C ARG A 52 -3.25 -30.61 -6.95
N ILE A 53 -2.17 -30.45 -7.71
CA ILE A 53 -0.84 -30.98 -7.36
C ILE A 53 -0.10 -30.08 -6.36
N PRO A 54 0.09 -28.78 -6.62
CA PRO A 54 0.94 -27.90 -5.80
C PRO A 54 0.21 -27.35 -4.57
N GLU A 55 -0.96 -27.89 -4.19
CA GLU A 55 -1.93 -27.13 -3.39
C GLU A 55 -1.39 -26.66 -2.03
N LYS A 56 -0.28 -27.22 -1.50
CA LYS A 56 0.54 -26.66 -0.40
C LYS A 56 2.03 -27.09 -0.40
N ASN A 57 2.61 -27.53 -1.53
CA ASN A 57 3.98 -28.06 -1.56
C ASN A 57 4.93 -27.19 -2.40
N VAL A 58 5.89 -26.56 -1.73
CA VAL A 58 6.91 -25.69 -2.36
C VAL A 58 7.73 -26.45 -3.40
N ALA A 59 8.04 -27.73 -3.17
CA ALA A 59 8.81 -28.52 -4.12
C ALA A 59 8.04 -28.73 -5.44
N ASP A 60 6.73 -28.96 -5.37
CA ASP A 60 5.87 -29.11 -6.55
C ASP A 60 5.68 -27.78 -7.29
N GLN A 61 5.55 -26.68 -6.56
CA GLN A 61 5.49 -25.32 -7.12
C GLN A 61 6.77 -25.00 -7.91
N ILE A 62 7.95 -25.30 -7.35
CA ILE A 62 9.25 -25.11 -8.02
C ILE A 62 9.38 -26.06 -9.21
N ALA A 63 8.97 -27.33 -9.08
CA ALA A 63 9.03 -28.28 -10.18
C ALA A 63 8.15 -27.84 -11.38
N PHE A 64 7.00 -27.23 -11.11
CA PHE A 64 6.15 -26.64 -12.14
C PHE A 64 6.80 -25.42 -12.81
N GLN A 65 7.46 -24.55 -12.03
CA GLN A 65 8.21 -23.41 -12.54
C GLN A 65 9.39 -23.86 -13.44
N VAL A 66 10.22 -24.78 -12.97
CA VAL A 66 11.34 -25.38 -13.74
C VAL A 66 10.87 -26.10 -15.01
N ALA A 67 9.65 -26.64 -15.02
CA ALA A 67 9.04 -27.24 -16.20
C ALA A 67 8.60 -26.22 -17.28
N GLY A 68 8.77 -24.92 -17.04
CA GLY A 68 8.27 -23.85 -17.92
C GLY A 68 6.78 -23.57 -17.74
N GLY A 69 6.18 -24.03 -16.64
CA GLY A 69 4.75 -23.90 -16.36
C GLY A 69 4.28 -22.44 -16.28
N LEU A 70 5.06 -21.55 -15.66
CA LEU A 70 4.74 -20.13 -15.56
C LEU A 70 4.72 -19.45 -16.94
N THR A 71 5.71 -19.73 -17.78
CA THR A 71 5.75 -19.24 -19.17
C THR A 71 4.58 -19.78 -20.01
N ALA A 72 4.18 -21.03 -19.80
CA ALA A 72 2.99 -21.58 -20.46
C ALA A 72 1.71 -20.84 -20.05
N LEU A 73 1.57 -20.48 -18.77
CA LEU A 73 0.44 -19.68 -18.28
C LEU A 73 0.43 -18.27 -18.87
N GLU A 74 1.58 -17.62 -19.02
CA GLU A 74 1.67 -16.30 -19.67
C GLU A 74 1.17 -16.34 -21.10
N HIS A 75 1.57 -17.35 -21.89
CA HIS A 75 1.07 -17.49 -23.26
C HIS A 75 -0.45 -17.69 -23.32
N ILE A 76 -1.04 -18.38 -22.34
CA ILE A 76 -2.51 -18.49 -22.21
C ILE A 76 -3.11 -17.11 -21.91
N LEU A 77 -2.54 -16.40 -20.95
CA LEU A 77 -3.02 -15.08 -20.50
C LEU A 77 -2.84 -13.99 -21.57
N GLN A 78 -1.88 -14.14 -22.47
CA GLN A 78 -1.66 -13.23 -23.60
C GLN A 78 -2.89 -13.18 -24.53
N GLY A 79 -3.73 -14.22 -24.54
CA GLY A 79 -5.01 -14.23 -25.27
C GLY A 79 -6.05 -13.19 -24.78
N VAL A 80 -5.76 -12.47 -23.69
CA VAL A 80 -6.58 -11.36 -23.18
C VAL A 80 -6.23 -10.02 -23.84
N LEU A 81 -4.97 -9.83 -24.28
CA LEU A 81 -4.59 -8.60 -24.97
C LEU A 81 -5.25 -8.60 -26.35
N PRO A 82 -5.83 -7.47 -26.79
CA PRO A 82 -6.35 -7.36 -28.14
C PRO A 82 -5.21 -7.65 -29.12
N ALA A 83 -5.46 -8.49 -30.11
CA ALA A 83 -4.65 -8.46 -31.31
C ALA A 83 -4.75 -7.04 -31.89
N ALA A 84 -3.78 -6.60 -32.69
CA ALA A 84 -3.77 -5.27 -33.30
C ALA A 84 -5.09 -4.89 -34.06
N ASN A 85 -6.00 -5.84 -34.28
CA ASN A 85 -7.33 -5.64 -34.82
C ASN A 85 -8.41 -5.55 -33.73
N VAL A 86 -8.99 -4.35 -33.61
CA VAL A 86 -9.96 -3.86 -32.61
C VAL A 86 -11.27 -4.70 -32.50
N ASN A 87 -11.54 -5.63 -33.42
CA ASN A 87 -12.79 -6.40 -33.50
C ASN A 87 -12.66 -7.90 -33.14
N THR A 88 -11.54 -8.34 -32.55
CA THR A 88 -11.33 -9.75 -32.23
C THR A 88 -11.85 -10.10 -30.83
N VAL A 89 -12.92 -10.92 -30.78
CA VAL A 89 -13.38 -11.59 -29.55
C VAL A 89 -12.22 -12.40 -28.98
N SER A 90 -11.97 -12.32 -27.66
CA SER A 90 -10.88 -13.07 -27.02
C SER A 90 -10.98 -14.56 -27.39
N ARG A 91 -9.85 -15.10 -27.87
CA ARG A 91 -9.75 -16.46 -28.37
C ARG A 91 -10.04 -17.52 -27.30
N ILE A 92 -9.83 -17.16 -26.02
CA ILE A 92 -9.94 -18.04 -24.86
C ILE A 92 -11.08 -17.54 -23.95
N PRO A 93 -12.01 -18.41 -23.52
CA PRO A 93 -13.08 -18.02 -22.62
C PRO A 93 -12.57 -17.46 -21.27
N PRO A 94 -13.25 -16.45 -20.68
CA PRO A 94 -12.85 -15.82 -19.42
C PRO A 94 -12.77 -16.81 -18.25
N LYS A 95 -13.61 -17.86 -18.25
CA LYS A 95 -13.56 -18.93 -17.24
C LYS A 95 -12.24 -19.71 -17.26
N SER A 96 -11.70 -20.00 -18.44
CA SER A 96 -10.41 -20.70 -18.60
C SER A 96 -9.24 -19.81 -18.19
N LEU A 97 -9.31 -18.51 -18.50
CA LEU A 97 -8.35 -17.51 -18.05
C LEU A 97 -8.34 -17.37 -16.51
N CYS A 98 -9.51 -17.39 -15.87
CA CYS A 98 -9.61 -17.42 -14.41
C CYS A 98 -8.95 -18.68 -13.80
N LYS A 99 -9.10 -19.84 -14.44
CA LYS A 99 -8.43 -21.09 -14.01
C LYS A 99 -6.92 -20.97 -14.17
N ALA A 100 -6.43 -20.37 -15.26
CA ALA A 100 -5.01 -20.11 -15.47
C ALA A 100 -4.44 -19.20 -14.39
N MET A 101 -5.13 -18.11 -14.05
CA MET A 101 -4.75 -17.23 -12.94
C MET A 101 -4.77 -17.93 -11.59
N LYS A 102 -5.73 -18.84 -11.35
CA LYS A 102 -5.76 -19.65 -10.12
C LYS A 102 -4.52 -20.53 -10.00
N VAL A 103 -4.12 -21.21 -11.09
CA VAL A 103 -2.89 -22.02 -11.12
C VAL A 103 -1.66 -21.13 -10.89
N HIS A 104 -1.61 -19.95 -11.51
CA HIS A 104 -0.51 -19.00 -11.30
C HIS A 104 -0.42 -18.54 -9.84
N SER A 105 -1.57 -18.24 -9.21
CA SER A 105 -1.62 -17.88 -7.79
C SER A 105 -1.17 -19.04 -6.90
N LEU A 106 -1.56 -20.28 -7.20
CA LEU A 106 -1.10 -21.45 -6.45
C LEU A 106 0.40 -21.68 -6.62
N ALA A 107 0.97 -21.42 -7.80
CA ALA A 107 2.40 -21.55 -8.03
C ALA A 107 3.22 -20.52 -7.24
N CYS A 108 2.69 -19.31 -7.00
CA CYS A 108 3.38 -18.24 -6.26
C CYS A 108 3.03 -18.20 -4.76
N SER A 109 1.91 -18.82 -4.35
CA SER A 109 1.43 -18.75 -2.96
C SER A 109 2.43 -19.38 -2.00
N ASN A 110 2.94 -18.58 -1.05
CA ASN A 110 3.96 -18.98 -0.05
C ASN A 110 5.23 -19.61 -0.66
N CYS A 111 5.58 -19.23 -1.89
CA CYS A 111 6.77 -19.72 -2.59
C CYS A 111 7.69 -18.56 -2.98
N PRO A 112 8.63 -18.15 -2.11
CA PRO A 112 9.50 -17.00 -2.38
C PRO A 112 10.37 -17.21 -3.62
N GLU A 113 10.79 -18.44 -3.92
CA GLU A 113 11.58 -18.77 -5.11
C GLU A 113 10.82 -18.46 -6.40
N ASN A 114 9.56 -18.89 -6.51
CA ASN A 114 8.75 -18.63 -7.70
C ASN A 114 8.41 -17.14 -7.83
N CYS A 115 8.08 -16.46 -6.72
CA CYS A 115 7.84 -15.02 -6.77
C CYS A 115 9.10 -14.24 -7.19
N THR A 116 10.26 -14.65 -6.70
CA THR A 116 11.56 -14.08 -7.08
C THR A 116 11.84 -14.32 -8.56
N ASP A 117 11.61 -15.54 -9.06
CA ASP A 117 11.72 -15.86 -10.49
C ASP A 117 10.83 -14.95 -11.35
N VAL A 118 9.54 -14.81 -11.01
CA VAL A 118 8.59 -13.95 -11.74
C VAL A 118 9.04 -12.47 -11.74
N LEU A 119 9.59 -12.00 -10.62
CA LEU A 119 10.10 -10.64 -10.50
C LEU A 119 11.32 -10.41 -11.40
N PHE A 120 12.33 -11.28 -11.33
CA PHE A 120 13.61 -11.09 -12.02
C PHE A 120 13.59 -11.51 -13.50
N SER A 121 12.65 -12.36 -13.91
CA SER A 121 12.45 -12.72 -15.32
C SER A 121 11.57 -11.74 -16.10
N ASN A 122 11.24 -10.58 -15.49
CA ASN A 122 10.39 -9.53 -16.06
C ASN A 122 8.93 -9.97 -16.36
N LYS A 123 8.53 -11.16 -15.90
CA LYS A 123 7.15 -11.66 -16.00
C LYS A 123 6.17 -10.79 -15.23
N ILE A 124 6.64 -10.13 -14.16
CA ILE A 124 5.85 -9.13 -13.43
C ILE A 124 5.38 -7.98 -14.32
N ALA A 125 6.21 -7.47 -15.23
CA ALA A 125 5.83 -6.37 -16.10
C ALA A 125 4.67 -6.77 -17.03
N PHE A 126 4.70 -7.99 -17.57
CA PHE A 126 3.59 -8.56 -18.35
C PHE A 126 2.30 -8.63 -17.52
N LEU A 127 2.36 -9.13 -16.28
CA LEU A 127 1.19 -9.18 -15.39
C LEU A 127 0.62 -7.79 -15.10
N MET A 128 1.49 -6.78 -14.94
CA MET A 128 1.07 -5.40 -14.71
C MET A 128 0.43 -4.77 -15.96
N VAL A 129 0.99 -4.99 -17.15
CA VAL A 129 0.38 -4.53 -18.41
C VAL A 129 -0.99 -5.16 -18.60
N LEU A 130 -1.10 -6.47 -18.37
CA LEU A 130 -2.35 -7.19 -18.46
C LEU A 130 -3.39 -6.68 -17.45
N LEU A 131 -2.96 -6.37 -16.21
CA LEU A 131 -3.80 -5.75 -15.20
C LEU A 131 -4.26 -4.35 -15.64
N THR A 132 -3.35 -3.48 -16.09
CA THR A 132 -3.69 -2.14 -16.60
C THR A 132 -4.69 -2.23 -17.75
N HIS A 133 -4.51 -3.16 -18.69
CA HIS A 133 -5.46 -3.39 -19.76
C HIS A 133 -6.85 -3.78 -19.24
N GLN A 134 -6.93 -4.74 -18.31
CA GLN A 134 -8.21 -5.14 -17.70
C GLN A 134 -8.88 -3.97 -16.97
N LEU A 135 -8.12 -3.17 -16.23
CA LEU A 135 -8.66 -2.00 -15.55
C LEU A 135 -9.13 -0.93 -16.54
N THR A 136 -8.40 -0.69 -17.63
CA THR A 136 -8.83 0.27 -18.67
C THR A 136 -10.12 -0.15 -19.36
N VAL A 137 -10.34 -1.45 -19.58
CA VAL A 137 -11.57 -1.96 -20.22
C VAL A 137 -12.77 -1.88 -19.28
N TYR A 138 -12.57 -2.12 -17.98
CA TYR A 138 -13.68 -2.34 -17.06
C TYR A 138 -13.92 -1.21 -16.03
N VAL A 139 -12.93 -0.35 -15.77
CA VAL A 139 -13.04 0.80 -14.88
C VAL A 139 -13.34 2.06 -15.72
N PRO A 140 -14.49 2.72 -15.51
CA PRO A 140 -14.82 3.94 -16.23
C PRO A 140 -13.84 5.07 -15.91
N ASP A 141 -13.57 5.95 -16.88
CA ASP A 141 -12.77 7.16 -16.64
C ASP A 141 -13.48 8.11 -15.66
N GLU A 142 -12.70 8.89 -14.91
CA GLU A 142 -13.14 9.65 -13.72
C GLU A 142 -14.36 10.56 -13.96
N ASN A 143 -14.49 11.14 -15.16
CA ASN A 143 -15.65 11.97 -15.54
C ASN A 143 -16.98 11.21 -15.55
N ASN A 144 -16.96 9.88 -15.75
CA ASN A 144 -18.14 9.02 -15.72
C ASN A 144 -18.35 8.35 -14.35
N ALA A 145 -17.31 8.29 -13.51
CA ALA A 145 -17.37 7.68 -12.17
C ALA A 145 -18.09 8.59 -11.14
N PHE A 146 -17.91 9.91 -11.23
CA PHE A 146 -18.65 10.90 -10.42
C PHE A 146 -20.17 10.84 -10.64
N LEU A 147 -20.61 10.42 -11.84
CA LEU A 147 -22.03 10.34 -12.21
C LEU A 147 -22.72 9.04 -11.77
N GLY A 148 -22.05 8.18 -11.01
CA GLY A 148 -22.65 6.95 -10.47
C GLY A 148 -23.13 5.96 -11.54
N ARG A 149 -22.63 6.05 -12.79
CA ARG A 149 -22.97 5.07 -13.84
C ARG A 149 -22.42 3.70 -13.45
N ASN A 150 -23.32 2.72 -13.46
CA ASN A 150 -23.08 1.34 -13.04
C ASN A 150 -21.75 0.77 -13.56
N ILE A 151 -20.88 0.42 -12.61
CA ILE A 151 -19.65 -0.32 -12.84
C ILE A 151 -19.95 -1.61 -13.60
N ASN A 152 -19.08 -1.97 -14.55
CA ASN A 152 -19.15 -3.27 -15.16
C ASN A 152 -18.87 -4.32 -14.07
N LYS A 153 -19.87 -5.13 -13.69
CA LYS A 153 -19.72 -6.20 -12.69
C LYS A 153 -18.58 -7.18 -13.04
N GLN A 154 -18.11 -7.17 -14.30
CA GLN A 154 -16.94 -7.90 -14.76
C GLN A 154 -15.60 -7.42 -14.19
N VAL A 155 -15.48 -6.19 -13.66
CA VAL A 155 -14.28 -5.78 -12.87
C VAL A 155 -14.03 -6.76 -11.72
N PHE A 156 -15.12 -7.26 -11.12
CA PHE A 156 -15.10 -8.22 -10.01
C PHE A 156 -15.00 -9.68 -10.49
N GLU A 157 -14.81 -9.95 -11.78
CA GLU A 157 -14.56 -11.31 -12.25
C GLU A 157 -13.21 -11.84 -11.74
N GLY A 158 -13.06 -13.17 -11.81
CA GLY A 158 -11.91 -13.88 -11.27
C GLY A 158 -10.56 -13.52 -11.92
N LEU A 159 -10.57 -12.89 -13.09
CA LEU A 159 -9.35 -12.54 -13.83
C LEU A 159 -8.66 -11.31 -13.23
N THR A 160 -9.32 -10.16 -13.14
CA THR A 160 -8.76 -8.92 -12.55
C THR A 160 -8.35 -9.12 -11.10
N THR A 161 -9.21 -9.77 -10.32
CA THR A 161 -8.92 -10.10 -8.91
C THR A 161 -7.76 -11.11 -8.79
N GLY A 162 -7.68 -12.08 -9.71
CA GLY A 162 -6.56 -13.02 -9.81
C GLY A 162 -5.24 -12.34 -10.15
N LEU A 163 -5.25 -11.40 -11.10
CA LEU A 163 -4.09 -10.60 -11.50
C LEU A 163 -3.58 -9.76 -10.34
N LEU A 164 -4.47 -9.00 -9.67
CA LEU A 164 -4.13 -8.24 -8.48
C LEU A 164 -3.52 -9.11 -7.39
N LYS A 165 -4.08 -10.30 -7.17
CA LYS A 165 -3.58 -11.24 -6.16
C LYS A 165 -2.17 -11.72 -6.48
N VAL A 166 -1.91 -12.18 -7.71
CA VAL A 166 -0.57 -12.64 -8.12
C VAL A 166 0.43 -11.48 -8.10
N SER A 167 0.08 -10.34 -8.69
CA SER A 167 0.92 -9.14 -8.70
C SER A 167 1.26 -8.69 -7.28
N SER A 168 0.30 -8.74 -6.34
CA SER A 168 0.53 -8.43 -4.94
C SER A 168 1.43 -9.45 -4.24
N MET A 169 1.28 -10.74 -4.53
CA MET A 169 2.15 -11.80 -3.98
C MET A 169 3.60 -11.63 -4.42
N VAL A 170 3.81 -11.42 -5.72
CA VAL A 170 5.14 -11.22 -6.30
C VAL A 170 5.76 -9.93 -5.80
N SER A 171 4.99 -8.85 -5.76
CA SER A 171 5.46 -7.57 -5.23
C SER A 171 5.69 -7.62 -3.72
N GLY A 172 5.03 -8.52 -2.99
CA GLY A 172 5.31 -8.79 -1.57
C GLY A 172 6.75 -9.27 -1.32
N CYS A 173 7.38 -9.96 -2.29
CA CYS A 173 8.80 -10.29 -2.19
C CYS A 173 9.70 -9.06 -2.22
N LEU A 174 9.26 -7.94 -2.81
CA LEU A 174 9.98 -6.66 -2.73
C LEU A 174 10.16 -6.19 -1.29
N ILE A 175 9.13 -6.43 -0.49
CA ILE A 175 9.09 -6.02 0.91
C ILE A 175 9.93 -6.97 1.77
N ALA A 176 9.87 -8.28 1.48
CA ALA A 176 10.60 -9.30 2.25
C ALA A 176 12.11 -9.32 1.97
N ILE A 177 12.55 -8.93 0.77
CA ILE A 177 13.98 -8.88 0.38
C ILE A 177 14.67 -7.60 0.90
N ARG A 178 13.90 -6.69 1.52
CA ARG A 178 14.41 -5.42 2.05
C ARG A 178 15.45 -5.69 3.15
N PRO A 179 16.68 -5.16 3.03
CA PRO A 179 17.68 -5.32 4.07
C PRO A 179 17.22 -4.52 5.30
N ASP A 180 16.66 -5.20 6.29
CA ASP A 180 16.40 -4.61 7.60
C ASP A 180 17.72 -4.08 8.17
N GLY A 181 17.81 -2.75 8.28
CA GLY A 181 18.98 -2.05 8.81
C GLY A 181 19.26 -2.30 10.29
N ASN A 182 18.46 -3.13 10.98
CA ASN A 182 18.47 -3.26 12.43
C ASN A 182 19.17 -4.51 12.99
N SER A 183 19.90 -5.29 12.19
CA SER A 183 20.82 -6.32 12.72
C SER A 183 22.27 -6.05 12.33
N ARG A 184 22.76 -4.83 12.59
CA ARG A 184 24.21 -4.59 12.69
C ARG A 184 24.71 -5.05 14.07
N LEU A 185 24.76 -6.35 14.30
CA LEU A 185 25.72 -6.86 15.28
C LEU A 185 27.07 -6.96 14.56
N ALA A 186 28.03 -6.19 15.04
CA ALA A 186 29.36 -6.05 14.47
C ALA A 186 30.07 -7.40 14.37
N THR A 187 30.32 -7.86 13.14
CA THR A 187 31.44 -8.76 12.84
C THR A 187 32.14 -8.27 11.58
N PRO A 188 33.47 -8.10 11.59
CA PRO A 188 34.23 -7.75 10.41
C PRO A 188 34.61 -9.03 9.67
N GLN A 189 34.33 -9.10 8.35
CA GLN A 189 35.34 -9.42 7.32
C GLN A 189 34.74 -9.41 5.89
N THR A 190 35.35 -8.53 5.11
CA THR A 190 35.67 -8.44 3.67
C THR A 190 35.38 -9.60 2.70
N SER A 191 34.99 -9.21 1.47
CA SER A 191 34.69 -9.95 0.22
C SER A 191 33.21 -10.32 -0.07
N ALA A 192 32.50 -11.06 0.80
CA ALA A 192 31.09 -11.42 0.54
C ALA A 192 30.11 -10.22 0.64
N LYS A 193 30.54 -9.14 1.31
CA LYS A 193 29.77 -7.90 1.51
C LYS A 193 29.67 -7.07 0.23
N GLU A 194 30.70 -7.08 -0.63
CA GLU A 194 30.69 -6.32 -1.89
C GLU A 194 29.76 -6.94 -2.93
N THR A 195 29.75 -8.27 -3.08
CA THR A 195 28.86 -8.98 -4.01
C THR A 195 27.40 -8.86 -3.54
N LYS A 196 27.15 -8.93 -2.22
CA LYS A 196 25.83 -8.71 -1.62
C LYS A 196 25.34 -7.26 -1.79
N ASN A 197 26.23 -6.28 -1.66
CA ASN A 197 25.90 -4.87 -1.88
C ASN A 197 25.60 -4.57 -3.36
N LYS A 198 26.37 -5.14 -4.31
CA LYS A 198 26.11 -5.00 -5.76
C LYS A 198 24.78 -5.63 -6.17
N LEU A 199 24.46 -6.81 -5.64
CA LEU A 199 23.17 -7.48 -5.90
C LEU A 199 21.99 -6.68 -5.32
N SER A 200 22.15 -6.13 -4.12
CA SER A 200 21.16 -5.23 -3.50
C SER A 200 20.95 -3.96 -4.32
N GLN A 201 22.01 -3.37 -4.89
CA GLN A 201 21.93 -2.17 -5.71
C GLN A 201 21.25 -2.44 -7.06
N ALA A 202 21.58 -3.54 -7.74
CA ALA A 202 20.90 -3.96 -8.97
C ALA A 202 19.41 -4.23 -8.74
N PHE A 203 19.07 -4.82 -7.59
CA PHE A 203 17.69 -4.99 -7.16
C PHE A 203 16.99 -3.64 -6.95
N HIS A 204 17.60 -2.69 -6.24
CA HIS A 204 17.01 -1.36 -6.06
C HIS A 204 16.76 -0.63 -7.40
N SER A 205 17.68 -0.75 -8.37
CA SER A 205 17.47 -0.20 -9.72
C SER A 205 16.29 -0.86 -10.41
N LEU A 206 16.21 -2.20 -10.41
CA LEU A 206 15.11 -2.95 -11.02
C LEU A 206 13.75 -2.54 -10.41
N VAL A 207 13.69 -2.40 -9.09
CA VAL A 207 12.47 -1.97 -8.39
C VAL A 207 12.11 -0.54 -8.76
N GLN A 208 13.09 0.35 -8.85
CA GLN A 208 12.88 1.73 -9.28
C GLN A 208 12.32 1.78 -10.71
N ASP A 209 12.94 1.06 -11.64
CA ASP A 209 12.51 1.01 -13.05
C ASP A 209 11.10 0.43 -13.20
N LEU A 210 10.79 -0.62 -12.43
CA LEU A 210 9.45 -1.19 -12.38
C LEU A 210 8.43 -0.17 -11.90
N ILE A 211 8.70 0.56 -10.81
CA ILE A 211 7.79 1.59 -10.29
C ILE A 211 7.60 2.71 -11.30
N SER A 212 8.69 3.23 -11.89
CA SER A 212 8.63 4.26 -12.94
C SER A 212 7.81 3.79 -14.13
N TYR A 213 7.95 2.53 -14.53
CA TYR A 213 7.14 1.94 -15.60
C TYR A 213 5.65 1.86 -15.21
N LEU A 214 5.34 1.43 -13.98
CA LEU A 214 3.96 1.35 -13.47
C LEU A 214 3.26 2.71 -13.41
N VAL A 215 4.01 3.75 -13.00
CA VAL A 215 3.55 5.14 -13.04
C VAL A 215 3.30 5.57 -14.48
N SER A 216 4.23 5.27 -15.39
CA SER A 216 4.17 5.66 -16.80
C SER A 216 3.00 5.01 -17.56
N ILE A 217 2.64 3.76 -17.25
CA ILE A 217 1.47 3.10 -17.84
C ILE A 217 0.15 3.51 -17.18
N GLY A 218 0.18 4.39 -16.17
CA GLY A 218 -1.02 4.89 -15.48
C GLY A 218 -1.69 3.88 -14.54
N LEU A 219 -0.98 2.83 -14.10
CA LEU A 219 -1.57 1.79 -13.25
C LEU A 219 -2.08 2.35 -11.91
N ILE A 220 -1.30 3.25 -11.28
CA ILE A 220 -1.63 3.83 -9.97
C ILE A 220 -2.99 4.56 -10.02
N HIS A 221 -3.20 5.35 -11.07
CA HIS A 221 -4.46 6.07 -11.28
C HIS A 221 -5.63 5.11 -11.51
N LYS A 222 -5.45 4.07 -12.33
CA LYS A 222 -6.47 3.05 -12.57
C LYS A 222 -6.80 2.22 -11.32
N LEU A 223 -5.83 1.98 -10.44
CA LEU A 223 -6.08 1.38 -9.12
C LEU A 223 -6.93 2.31 -8.24
N GLY A 224 -6.72 3.63 -8.30
CA GLY A 224 -7.60 4.63 -7.67
C GLY A 224 -9.06 4.49 -8.11
N GLY A 225 -9.30 4.34 -9.42
CA GLY A 225 -10.63 4.08 -9.97
C GLY A 225 -11.30 2.79 -9.46
N CYS A 226 -10.53 1.79 -9.00
CA CYS A 226 -11.10 0.58 -8.37
C CYS A 226 -11.80 0.90 -7.05
N PHE A 227 -11.32 1.90 -6.28
CA PHE A 227 -11.93 2.30 -5.02
C PHE A 227 -13.27 3.02 -5.24
N LEU A 228 -13.36 3.87 -6.28
CA LEU A 228 -14.62 4.45 -6.75
C LEU A 228 -15.61 3.37 -7.22
N SER A 229 -15.08 2.29 -7.79
CA SER A 229 -15.89 1.24 -8.40
C SER A 229 -16.60 0.32 -7.41
N VAL A 230 -16.27 0.37 -6.12
CA VAL A 230 -16.95 -0.45 -5.12
C VAL A 230 -18.16 0.31 -4.59
N GLN A 231 -19.37 -0.22 -4.81
CA GLN A 231 -20.62 0.27 -4.21
C GLN A 231 -21.22 -0.81 -3.29
N GLY A 232 -21.79 -0.39 -2.15
CA GLY A 232 -22.42 -1.31 -1.19
C GLY A 232 -21.49 -1.87 -0.09
N ARG A 233 -22.04 -2.79 0.73
CA ARG A 233 -21.35 -3.44 1.85
C ARG A 233 -20.36 -4.49 1.35
N VAL A 234 -19.13 -4.42 1.84
CA VAL A 234 -18.05 -5.36 1.52
C VAL A 234 -18.30 -6.76 2.10
N ASP A 235 -19.23 -6.88 3.05
CA ASP A 235 -19.56 -8.12 3.74
C ASP A 235 -20.43 -9.07 2.91
N GLU A 236 -21.25 -8.53 2.01
CA GLU A 236 -22.20 -9.33 1.20
C GLU A 236 -21.52 -10.05 0.04
N ASN A 237 -20.38 -9.53 -0.45
CA ASN A 237 -19.62 -10.11 -1.55
C ASN A 237 -18.11 -10.01 -1.28
N PRO A 238 -17.36 -11.13 -1.24
CA PRO A 238 -15.92 -11.10 -0.99
C PRO A 238 -15.10 -10.51 -2.15
N ARG A 239 -15.69 -10.35 -3.34
CA ARG A 239 -14.96 -9.94 -4.56
C ARG A 239 -14.53 -8.47 -4.52
N PRO A 240 -15.40 -7.48 -4.21
CA PRO A 240 -14.96 -6.11 -3.96
C PRO A 240 -13.90 -6.01 -2.86
N ALA A 241 -14.06 -6.76 -1.75
CA ALA A 241 -13.07 -6.80 -0.67
C ALA A 241 -11.68 -7.21 -1.19
N SER A 242 -11.64 -8.29 -1.97
CA SER A 242 -10.41 -8.85 -2.53
C SER A 242 -9.76 -7.89 -3.54
N LEU A 243 -10.56 -7.16 -4.31
CA LEU A 243 -10.08 -6.14 -5.25
C LEU A 243 -9.39 -5.00 -4.49
N LEU A 244 -10.05 -4.43 -3.48
CA LEU A 244 -9.50 -3.34 -2.67
C LEU A 244 -8.25 -3.77 -1.91
N GLN A 245 -8.26 -4.97 -1.32
CA GLN A 245 -7.08 -5.53 -0.65
C GLN A 245 -5.90 -5.71 -1.61
N GLY A 246 -6.16 -6.21 -2.83
CA GLY A 246 -5.15 -6.37 -3.86
C GLY A 246 -4.57 -5.02 -4.31
N ALA A 247 -5.43 -4.03 -4.59
CA ALA A 247 -5.01 -2.68 -4.97
C ALA A 247 -4.15 -2.02 -3.88
N CYS A 248 -4.63 -2.03 -2.62
CA CYS A 248 -3.87 -1.50 -1.49
C CYS A 248 -2.54 -2.24 -1.28
N THR A 249 -2.52 -3.58 -1.38
CA THR A 249 -1.29 -4.36 -1.19
C THR A 249 -0.27 -4.07 -2.28
N LEU A 250 -0.73 -3.87 -3.52
CA LEU A 250 0.14 -3.52 -4.64
C LEU A 250 0.72 -2.12 -4.48
N CYS A 251 -0.13 -1.12 -4.19
CA CYS A 251 0.32 0.25 -3.91
C CYS A 251 1.28 0.28 -2.72
N TRP A 252 1.01 -0.50 -1.68
CA TRP A 252 1.88 -0.66 -0.52
C TRP A 252 3.26 -1.21 -0.90
N ALA A 253 3.32 -2.27 -1.72
CA ALA A 253 4.59 -2.88 -2.13
C ALA A 253 5.49 -1.92 -2.93
N HIS A 254 4.89 -1.01 -3.70
CA HIS A 254 5.62 -0.03 -4.50
C HIS A 254 5.96 1.26 -3.73
N THR A 255 5.18 1.63 -2.71
CA THR A 255 5.45 2.79 -1.85
C THR A 255 6.40 2.48 -0.69
N GLY A 256 6.50 1.21 -0.28
CA GLY A 256 7.32 0.76 0.85
C GLY A 256 8.83 0.87 0.63
N ARG A 257 9.40 2.07 0.70
CA ARG A 257 10.85 2.34 0.62
C ARG A 257 11.56 2.20 1.98
N SER A 258 12.83 1.79 1.97
CA SER A 258 13.71 1.66 3.17
C SER A 258 14.28 2.97 3.69
N TYR A 259 13.43 4.00 3.80
CA TYR A 259 13.83 5.28 4.38
C TYR A 259 13.47 5.34 5.86
N GLY A 260 14.34 5.97 6.64
CA GLY A 260 14.00 6.37 7.99
C GLY A 260 12.88 7.41 7.96
N ILE A 261 11.97 7.35 8.93
CA ILE A 261 10.81 8.24 9.06
C ILE A 261 11.17 9.74 8.94
N PHE A 262 12.36 10.12 9.41
CA PHE A 262 12.85 11.51 9.45
C PHE A 262 13.94 11.82 8.42
N ASP A 263 14.22 10.91 7.50
CA ASP A 263 15.27 11.12 6.50
C ASP A 263 14.83 12.22 5.53
N SER A 264 15.55 13.33 5.50
CA SER A 264 15.13 14.59 4.86
C SER A 264 15.50 14.65 3.37
N ASN A 265 16.36 13.75 2.88
CA ASN A 265 16.86 13.76 1.50
C ASN A 265 16.11 12.78 0.60
N ARG A 266 14.80 13.00 0.43
CA ARG A 266 13.91 12.13 -0.34
C ARG A 266 13.69 12.67 -1.74
N GLN A 267 14.44 12.16 -2.71
CA GLN A 267 14.13 12.40 -4.12
C GLN A 267 13.31 11.23 -4.67
N ASP A 268 12.06 11.50 -5.05
CA ASP A 268 11.25 10.55 -5.79
C ASP A 268 11.68 10.52 -7.27
N LEU A 269 12.60 9.62 -7.58
CA LEU A 269 13.06 9.37 -8.96
C LEU A 269 12.04 8.61 -9.82
N THR A 270 10.92 8.16 -9.24
CA THR A 270 9.92 7.31 -9.91
C THR A 270 8.68 8.05 -10.37
N GLY A 271 8.46 9.28 -9.88
CA GLY A 271 7.22 10.03 -10.09
C GLY A 271 6.01 9.42 -9.38
N LEU A 272 6.22 8.46 -8.48
CA LEU A 272 5.18 7.78 -7.72
C LEU A 272 4.43 8.75 -6.80
N THR A 273 5.13 9.67 -6.14
CA THR A 273 4.51 10.70 -5.31
C THR A 273 3.58 11.57 -6.13
N ALA A 274 4.04 12.07 -7.28
CA ALA A 274 3.21 12.89 -8.17
C ALA A 274 1.99 12.11 -8.69
N ALA A 275 2.18 10.83 -9.05
CA ALA A 275 1.08 9.96 -9.46
C ALA A 275 0.07 9.71 -8.33
N LEU A 276 0.53 9.55 -7.09
CA LEU A 276 -0.32 9.39 -5.92
C LEU A 276 -1.03 10.69 -5.53
N GLN A 277 -0.42 11.85 -5.72
CA GLN A 277 -1.07 13.14 -5.53
C GLN A 277 -2.13 13.42 -6.61
N ALA A 278 -1.85 13.03 -7.85
CA ALA A 278 -2.78 13.14 -8.97
C ALA A 278 -3.92 12.09 -8.90
N THR A 279 -3.66 10.95 -8.26
CA THR A 279 -4.71 9.99 -7.95
C THR A 279 -5.47 10.54 -6.75
N ASP A 280 -6.77 10.73 -6.85
CA ASP A 280 -7.56 11.30 -5.76
C ASP A 280 -7.60 10.34 -4.55
N LEU A 281 -6.57 10.35 -3.69
CA LEU A 281 -6.46 9.49 -2.50
C LEU A 281 -7.59 9.72 -1.51
N THR A 282 -8.26 10.86 -1.64
CA THR A 282 -9.57 11.17 -1.06
C THR A 282 -10.52 10.00 -1.19
N VAL A 283 -10.55 9.36 -2.37
CA VAL A 283 -11.41 8.23 -2.68
C VAL A 283 -11.12 7.03 -1.78
N VAL A 284 -9.84 6.68 -1.58
CA VAL A 284 -9.45 5.50 -0.77
C VAL A 284 -9.88 5.71 0.68
N LEU A 285 -9.63 6.91 1.21
CA LEU A 285 -9.94 7.27 2.59
C LEU A 285 -11.45 7.38 2.81
N HIS A 286 -12.15 8.11 1.95
CA HIS A 286 -13.61 8.24 1.99
C HIS A 286 -14.29 6.87 1.82
N LYS A 287 -13.78 6.01 0.94
CA LYS A 287 -14.34 4.66 0.78
C LYS A 287 -14.13 3.80 2.02
N LEU A 288 -12.98 3.89 2.67
CA LEU A 288 -12.74 3.20 3.95
C LEU A 288 -13.70 3.70 5.03
N ASP A 289 -13.90 5.01 5.15
CA ASP A 289 -14.87 5.60 6.07
C ASP A 289 -16.28 5.05 5.81
N CYS A 290 -16.75 5.11 4.56
CA CYS A 290 -18.02 4.55 4.14
C CYS A 290 -18.16 3.04 4.46
N ILE A 291 -17.12 2.23 4.26
CA ILE A 291 -17.14 0.79 4.58
C ILE A 291 -17.33 0.57 6.09
N LEU A 292 -16.59 1.32 6.92
CA LEU A 292 -16.65 1.18 8.37
C LEU A 292 -18.00 1.64 8.94
N PHE A 293 -18.59 2.70 8.39
CA PHE A 293 -19.84 3.28 8.91
C PHE A 293 -21.11 2.70 8.28
N HIS A 294 -21.12 2.33 7.00
CA HIS A 294 -22.27 1.64 6.40
C HIS A 294 -22.33 0.14 6.74
N GLY A 295 -21.20 -0.47 7.10
CA GLY A 295 -21.15 -1.81 7.70
C GLY A 295 -21.67 -1.85 9.14
N ALA A 296 -21.64 -0.72 9.86
CA ALA A 296 -21.97 -0.61 11.28
C ALA A 296 -23.40 -0.11 11.59
N ILE A 297 -24.32 -0.10 10.62
CA ILE A 297 -25.71 0.34 10.90
C ILE A 297 -26.39 -0.72 11.77
N ALA A 298 -26.67 -0.30 13.00
CA ALA A 298 -27.45 -0.99 14.01
C ALA A 298 -28.80 -1.45 13.48
N ASP A 299 -29.16 -2.68 13.82
CA ASP A 299 -30.54 -3.14 13.73
C ASP A 299 -31.38 -2.25 14.68
N PRO A 300 -32.45 -1.57 14.22
CA PRO A 300 -33.24 -0.66 15.07
C PRO A 300 -33.91 -1.34 16.28
N GLY A 301 -33.86 -2.67 16.37
CA GLY A 301 -34.41 -3.48 17.47
C GLY A 301 -33.39 -4.23 18.33
N ALA A 302 -32.08 -4.10 18.08
CA ALA A 302 -31.05 -4.76 18.90
C ALA A 302 -30.47 -3.79 19.93
N ALA A 303 -30.58 -4.11 21.22
CA ALA A 303 -30.10 -3.29 22.34
C ALA A 303 -28.55 -3.18 22.46
N SER A 304 -27.81 -3.44 21.38
CA SER A 304 -26.37 -3.21 21.28
C SER A 304 -25.98 -3.01 19.80
N PRO A 305 -25.12 -2.03 19.46
CA PRO A 305 -24.52 -1.99 18.13
C PRO A 305 -23.75 -3.29 17.89
N LYS A 306 -23.79 -3.88 16.69
CA LYS A 306 -22.83 -4.94 16.32
C LYS A 306 -21.43 -4.32 16.28
N GLU A 307 -20.71 -4.33 17.41
CA GLU A 307 -19.39 -3.69 17.59
C GLU A 307 -18.23 -4.46 16.93
N SER A 308 -18.50 -5.60 16.30
CA SER A 308 -17.47 -6.42 15.64
C SER A 308 -17.52 -6.26 14.12
N TYR A 309 -16.43 -5.74 13.54
CA TYR A 309 -16.23 -5.76 12.10
C TYR A 309 -16.06 -7.19 11.57
N SER A 310 -16.51 -7.43 10.34
CA SER A 310 -16.21 -8.68 9.65
C SER A 310 -14.72 -8.82 9.36
N GLN A 311 -14.25 -10.05 9.17
CA GLN A 311 -12.86 -10.32 8.79
C GLN A 311 -12.47 -9.61 7.48
N ASN A 312 -13.39 -9.51 6.51
CA ASN A 312 -13.13 -8.82 5.24
C ASN A 312 -12.92 -7.32 5.46
N THR A 313 -13.75 -6.70 6.30
CA THR A 313 -13.66 -5.28 6.65
C THR A 313 -12.36 -4.98 7.39
N VAL A 314 -11.98 -5.81 8.37
CA VAL A 314 -10.69 -5.71 9.08
C VAL A 314 -9.53 -5.81 8.09
N GLN A 315 -9.55 -6.77 7.17
CA GLN A 315 -8.47 -6.95 6.20
C GLN A 315 -8.39 -5.76 5.21
N VAL A 316 -9.52 -5.21 4.75
CA VAL A 316 -9.50 -3.99 3.93
C VAL A 316 -8.89 -2.83 4.72
N ALA A 317 -9.28 -2.64 5.98
CA ALA A 317 -8.74 -1.58 6.83
C ALA A 317 -7.22 -1.71 7.02
N ILE A 318 -6.72 -2.91 7.34
CA ILE A 318 -5.27 -3.17 7.48
C ILE A 318 -4.53 -2.82 6.19
N LYS A 319 -5.02 -3.27 5.03
CA LYS A 319 -4.35 -3.01 3.75
C LYS A 319 -4.37 -1.54 3.37
N SER A 320 -5.49 -0.84 3.58
CA SER A 320 -5.58 0.60 3.33
C SER A 320 -4.66 1.41 4.24
N LEU A 321 -4.60 1.08 5.53
CA LEU A 321 -3.70 1.75 6.47
C LEU A 321 -2.23 1.51 6.15
N ARG A 322 -1.85 0.29 5.75
CA ARG A 322 -0.47 -0.01 5.29
C ARG A 322 -0.08 0.84 4.09
N PHE A 323 -1.01 1.00 3.15
CA PHE A 323 -0.82 1.86 2.00
C PHE A 323 -0.61 3.32 2.44
N PHE A 324 -1.49 3.87 3.28
CA PHE A 324 -1.34 5.24 3.83
C PHE A 324 -0.02 5.42 4.59
N ASN A 325 0.35 4.46 5.45
CA ASN A 325 1.61 4.47 6.19
C ASN A 325 2.83 4.48 5.27
N SER A 326 2.75 3.78 4.14
CA SER A 326 3.85 3.75 3.17
C SER A 326 3.89 4.97 2.27
N PHE A 327 2.73 5.57 1.98
CA PHE A 327 2.68 6.88 1.33
C PHE A 327 3.27 7.97 2.24
N ALA A 328 2.93 8.00 3.54
CA ALA A 328 3.56 8.89 4.51
C ALA A 328 5.08 8.63 4.65
N ALA A 329 5.49 7.37 4.58
CA ALA A 329 6.91 7.00 4.55
C ALA A 329 7.61 7.32 3.21
N LEU A 330 6.86 7.64 2.15
CA LEU A 330 7.40 8.13 0.88
C LEU A 330 7.49 9.66 0.91
N ASP A 331 6.37 10.34 1.12
CA ASP A 331 6.26 11.80 1.19
C ASP A 331 5.30 12.20 2.31
N LEU A 332 5.89 12.57 3.45
CA LEU A 332 5.14 12.94 4.65
C LEU A 332 4.35 14.25 4.46
N PRO A 333 4.94 15.35 3.95
CA PRO A 333 4.18 16.57 3.65
C PRO A 333 2.98 16.35 2.72
N ALA A 334 3.16 15.59 1.63
CA ALA A 334 2.07 15.28 0.71
C ALA A 334 0.96 14.48 1.39
N PHE A 335 1.31 13.46 2.18
CA PHE A 335 0.35 12.69 2.95
C PHE A 335 -0.45 13.56 3.93
N GLN A 336 0.25 14.40 4.71
CA GLN A 336 -0.38 15.28 5.70
C GLN A 336 -1.28 16.33 5.05
N SER A 337 -0.88 16.89 3.91
CA SER A 337 -1.68 17.86 3.16
C SER A 337 -2.95 17.22 2.59
N ILE A 338 -2.87 16.02 2.01
CA ILE A 338 -4.03 15.36 1.41
C ILE A 338 -5.01 14.88 2.49
N VAL A 339 -4.52 14.12 3.48
CA VAL A 339 -5.40 13.59 4.54
C VAL A 339 -5.89 14.69 5.48
N GLY A 340 -5.11 15.78 5.62
CA GLY A 340 -5.47 16.95 6.42
C GLY A 340 -6.48 17.89 5.78
N ALA A 341 -6.77 17.72 4.49
CA ALA A 341 -7.74 18.56 3.78
C ALA A 341 -9.14 18.52 4.44
N GLU A 342 -9.89 19.59 4.26
CA GLU A 342 -11.24 19.74 4.81
C GLU A 342 -12.14 18.57 4.37
N GLY A 343 -12.92 18.02 5.31
CA GLY A 343 -13.73 16.82 5.10
C GLY A 343 -12.97 15.50 5.25
N LEU A 344 -11.75 15.40 4.69
CA LEU A 344 -10.95 14.17 4.81
C LEU A 344 -10.33 13.98 6.18
N SER A 345 -9.90 15.07 6.82
CA SER A 345 -9.39 15.02 8.19
C SER A 345 -10.47 14.53 9.17
N LEU A 346 -11.73 14.87 8.93
CA LEU A 346 -12.87 14.37 9.70
C LEU A 346 -13.14 12.88 9.45
N ALA A 347 -13.12 12.44 8.19
CA ALA A 347 -13.22 11.03 7.84
C ALA A 347 -12.07 10.22 8.45
N PHE A 348 -10.84 10.74 8.42
CA PHE A 348 -9.69 10.13 9.06
C PHE A 348 -9.89 9.98 10.57
N ARG A 349 -10.38 11.03 11.24
CA ARG A 349 -10.72 10.99 12.66
C ARG A 349 -11.77 9.93 12.97
N HIS A 350 -12.80 9.81 12.13
CA HIS A 350 -13.84 8.80 12.29
C HIS A 350 -13.29 7.38 12.13
N ILE A 351 -12.52 7.12 11.06
CA ILE A 351 -11.80 5.87 10.83
C ILE A 351 -10.94 5.51 12.04
N ALA A 352 -10.04 6.40 12.45
CA ALA A 352 -9.11 6.16 13.55
C ALA A 352 -9.85 5.88 14.88
N SER A 353 -10.86 6.69 15.21
CA SER A 353 -11.67 6.50 16.41
C SER A 353 -12.41 5.16 16.41
N SER A 354 -12.97 4.77 15.27
CA SER A 354 -13.74 3.55 15.13
C SER A 354 -12.87 2.29 15.18
N LEU A 355 -11.73 2.29 14.49
CA LEU A 355 -10.78 1.18 14.50
C LEU A 355 -10.10 1.00 15.87
N LEU A 356 -9.70 2.08 16.53
CA LEU A 356 -9.18 2.01 17.91
C LEU A 356 -10.24 1.48 18.88
N GLY A 357 -11.50 1.91 18.72
CA GLY A 357 -12.62 1.39 19.49
C GLY A 357 -12.82 -0.12 19.27
N HIS A 358 -12.75 -0.59 18.04
CA HIS A 358 -12.83 -2.02 17.73
C HIS A 358 -11.65 -2.81 18.32
N CYS A 359 -10.41 -2.31 18.21
CA CYS A 359 -9.22 -2.96 18.75
C CYS A 359 -9.22 -3.08 20.28
N ASN A 360 -9.97 -2.21 20.97
CA ASN A 360 -10.15 -2.30 22.42
C ASN A 360 -11.05 -3.48 22.84
N HIS A 361 -11.99 -3.89 21.99
CA HIS A 361 -12.91 -5.00 22.26
C HIS A 361 -12.41 -6.32 21.64
N VAL A 362 -11.76 -6.26 20.48
CA VAL A 362 -11.23 -7.40 19.73
C VAL A 362 -9.74 -7.21 19.57
N SER A 363 -8.94 -8.10 20.18
CA SER A 363 -7.49 -8.06 20.07
C SER A 363 -7.05 -8.31 18.62
N CYS A 364 -6.66 -7.25 17.92
CA CYS A 364 -6.12 -7.30 16.56
C CYS A 364 -4.87 -6.42 16.47
N GLU A 365 -3.74 -6.95 16.94
CA GLU A 365 -2.45 -6.24 17.01
C GLU A 365 -2.04 -5.65 15.66
N SER A 366 -2.19 -6.42 14.58
CA SER A 366 -1.87 -5.94 13.23
C SER A 366 -2.72 -4.75 12.79
N LEU A 367 -3.96 -4.62 13.23
CA LEU A 367 -4.80 -3.47 12.88
C LEU A 367 -4.44 -2.28 13.77
N LEU A 368 -4.31 -2.53 15.07
CA LEU A 368 -3.96 -1.54 16.07
C LEU A 368 -2.65 -0.81 15.70
N HIS A 369 -1.60 -1.56 15.39
CA HIS A 369 -0.30 -1.00 15.02
C HIS A 369 -0.39 -0.09 13.78
N GLU A 370 -1.13 -0.49 12.75
CA GLU A 370 -1.25 0.30 11.53
C GLU A 370 -2.02 1.60 11.76
N VAL A 371 -3.06 1.58 12.61
CA VAL A 371 -3.81 2.79 12.99
C VAL A 371 -2.95 3.74 13.81
N ILE A 372 -2.16 3.22 14.75
CA ILE A 372 -1.24 4.04 15.57
C ILE A 372 -0.20 4.73 14.69
N ILE A 373 0.44 3.97 13.79
CA ILE A 373 1.46 4.50 12.88
C ILE A 373 0.86 5.61 12.00
N CYS A 374 -0.33 5.36 11.44
CA CYS A 374 -1.02 6.32 10.56
C CYS A 374 -1.42 7.59 11.32
N GLY A 375 -1.96 7.45 12.53
CA GLY A 375 -2.31 8.55 13.41
C GLY A 375 -1.13 9.44 13.78
N GLY A 376 0.06 8.85 13.97
CA GLY A 376 1.23 9.67 14.23
C GLY A 376 1.88 10.28 12.99
N TYR A 377 1.88 9.61 11.83
CA TYR A 377 2.23 10.31 10.59
C TYR A 377 1.31 11.50 10.32
N PHE A 378 0.03 11.38 10.64
CA PHE A 378 -0.93 12.48 10.50
C PHE A 378 -0.60 13.68 11.40
N THR A 379 0.07 13.48 12.54
CA THR A 379 0.23 14.50 13.59
C THR A 379 1.68 14.92 13.88
N VAL A 380 2.69 14.23 13.34
CA VAL A 380 4.12 14.53 13.56
C VAL A 380 4.56 15.82 12.85
N ASN A 381 5.69 16.41 13.29
CA ASN A 381 6.24 17.70 12.81
C ASN A 381 5.29 18.89 13.03
N PRO A 382 5.25 19.38 14.28
CA PRO A 382 4.16 20.25 14.71
C PRO A 382 4.08 21.70 14.22
N PRO A 383 5.19 22.42 13.91
CA PRO A 383 5.08 23.80 13.45
C PRO A 383 4.29 23.92 12.14
N ASP A 384 4.36 22.88 11.29
CA ASP A 384 3.77 22.89 9.95
C ASP A 384 2.36 22.23 9.90
N ASN A 385 1.92 21.54 10.97
CA ASN A 385 0.70 20.70 10.97
C ASN A 385 -0.17 20.84 12.24
N GLN A 386 -0.25 22.05 12.80
CA GLN A 386 -1.03 22.30 14.01
C GLN A 386 -2.52 21.94 13.85
N ASP A 387 -3.08 22.14 12.65
CA ASP A 387 -4.50 21.87 12.37
C ASP A 387 -4.83 20.37 12.47
N ASN A 388 -3.99 19.49 11.92
CA ASN A 388 -4.18 18.03 11.99
C ASN A 388 -4.16 17.51 13.44
N GLN A 389 -3.43 18.17 14.33
CA GLN A 389 -3.41 17.80 15.74
C GLN A 389 -4.69 18.20 16.46
N VAL A 390 -5.28 19.35 16.12
CA VAL A 390 -6.60 19.75 16.63
C VAL A 390 -7.65 18.73 16.21
N ILE A 391 -7.55 18.17 15.01
CA ILE A 391 -8.48 17.15 14.51
C ILE A 391 -8.48 15.91 15.42
N VAL A 392 -7.32 15.34 15.79
CA VAL A 392 -7.27 14.13 16.65
C VAL A 392 -7.69 14.40 18.10
N GLN A 393 -7.68 15.67 18.52
CA GLN A 393 -8.09 16.15 19.84
C GLN A 393 -9.58 16.52 19.91
N SER A 394 -10.25 16.65 18.77
CA SER A 394 -11.65 17.09 18.70
C SER A 394 -12.63 15.91 18.55
N GLY A 395 -13.93 16.20 18.68
CA GLY A 395 -15.00 15.24 18.43
C GLY A 395 -15.51 14.55 19.70
N ARG A 396 -16.19 13.41 19.53
CA ARG A 396 -16.79 12.67 20.66
C ARG A 396 -15.71 12.07 21.55
N HIS A 397 -15.90 12.16 22.86
CA HIS A 397 -15.04 11.51 23.84
C HIS A 397 -15.32 10.00 23.95
N PRO A 398 -14.29 9.17 24.24
CA PRO A 398 -12.88 9.54 24.26
C PRO A 398 -12.35 9.86 22.85
N THR A 399 -11.59 10.96 22.74
CA THR A 399 -11.03 11.43 21.46
C THR A 399 -9.97 10.46 20.94
N VAL A 400 -9.55 10.59 19.67
CA VAL A 400 -8.50 9.72 19.10
C VAL A 400 -7.22 9.79 19.93
N LEU A 401 -6.81 11.00 20.31
CA LEU A 401 -5.66 11.18 21.19
C LEU A 401 -5.86 10.49 22.55
N GLN A 402 -7.04 10.66 23.17
CA GLN A 402 -7.33 10.03 24.47
C GLN A 402 -7.30 8.49 24.38
N LYS A 403 -7.87 7.90 23.32
CA LYS A 403 -7.82 6.45 23.06
C LYS A 403 -6.39 5.95 22.88
N LEU A 404 -5.56 6.66 22.12
CA LEU A 404 -4.14 6.32 21.95
C LEU A 404 -3.38 6.36 23.27
N CYS A 405 -3.67 7.33 24.14
CA CYS A 405 -3.02 7.44 25.44
C CYS A 405 -3.59 6.50 26.52
N GLN A 406 -4.62 5.71 26.21
CA GLN A 406 -5.17 4.66 27.06
C GLN A 406 -4.62 3.27 26.71
N LEU A 407 -3.76 3.17 25.68
CA LEU A 407 -3.16 1.91 25.28
C LEU A 407 -2.21 1.35 26.36
N PRO A 408 -2.11 0.01 26.50
CA PRO A 408 -1.17 -0.64 27.41
C PRO A 408 0.28 -0.19 27.18
N PHE A 409 1.07 -0.15 28.25
CA PHE A 409 2.49 0.23 28.19
C PHE A 409 3.33 -0.61 27.20
N GLN A 410 2.91 -1.84 26.93
CA GLN A 410 3.58 -2.73 25.96
C GLN A 410 3.61 -2.13 24.55
N ASP A 411 2.57 -1.39 24.15
CA ASP A 411 2.51 -0.71 22.85
C ASP A 411 3.48 0.48 22.77
N PHE A 412 3.77 1.11 23.92
CA PHE A 412 4.80 2.17 24.05
C PHE A 412 6.22 1.62 24.11
N SER A 413 6.40 0.30 24.12
CA SER A 413 7.71 -0.36 24.18
C SER A 413 8.15 -0.95 22.82
N ASP A 414 7.24 -1.08 21.83
CA ASP A 414 7.61 -1.54 20.47
C ASP A 414 8.48 -0.46 19.77
N PRO A 415 9.72 -0.78 19.34
CA PRO A 415 10.61 0.17 18.67
C PRO A 415 10.01 0.87 17.44
N ARG A 416 9.03 0.25 16.76
CA ARG A 416 8.32 0.83 15.62
C ARG A 416 7.28 1.87 16.05
N LEU A 417 6.63 1.65 17.19
CA LEU A 417 5.59 2.52 17.72
C LEU A 417 6.15 3.65 18.57
N VAL A 418 7.24 3.41 19.31
CA VAL A 418 7.94 4.40 20.15
C VAL A 418 8.22 5.70 19.38
N ARG A 419 8.74 5.62 18.16
CA ARG A 419 9.11 6.80 17.35
C ARG A 419 7.93 7.68 16.97
N VAL A 420 6.73 7.11 17.02
CA VAL A 420 5.47 7.72 16.58
C VAL A 420 4.62 8.13 17.79
N LEU A 421 4.55 7.27 18.82
CA LEU A 421 3.78 7.47 20.04
C LEU A 421 4.42 8.48 21.00
N PHE A 422 5.76 8.57 21.09
CA PHE A 422 6.41 9.53 22.00
C PHE A 422 6.15 10.99 21.64
N PRO A 423 6.25 11.41 20.37
CA PRO A 423 5.83 12.77 19.96
C PRO A 423 4.37 13.08 20.29
N ILE A 424 3.48 12.09 20.19
CA ILE A 424 2.05 12.22 20.52
C ILE A 424 1.84 12.33 22.04
N ALA A 425 2.54 11.50 22.83
CA ALA A 425 2.41 11.42 24.28
C ALA A 425 3.02 12.64 25.00
N HIS A 426 4.18 13.13 24.54
CA HIS A 426 4.82 14.35 25.08
C HIS A 426 3.87 15.56 25.00
N ARG A 427 3.06 15.65 23.94
CA ARG A 427 2.04 16.70 23.81
C ARG A 427 0.88 16.59 24.81
N ARG A 428 0.46 15.39 25.20
CA ARG A 428 -0.53 15.24 26.28
C ARG A 428 0.01 15.85 27.57
N VAL A 429 1.30 15.64 27.87
CA VAL A 429 1.96 16.18 29.07
C VAL A 429 2.09 17.70 29.00
N LEU A 430 2.50 18.27 27.86
CA LEU A 430 2.62 19.72 27.68
C LEU A 430 1.28 20.48 27.76
N GLN A 431 0.15 19.84 27.42
CA GLN A 431 -1.17 20.48 27.42
C GLN A 431 -2.04 20.13 28.64
N GLN A 432 -1.66 19.13 29.43
CA GLN A 432 -2.27 18.87 30.75
C GLN A 432 -1.66 19.70 31.88
N GLN A 433 -0.75 20.65 31.59
CA GLN A 433 -0.39 21.71 32.53
C GLN A 433 -1.37 22.88 32.37
N PRO A 434 -2.41 23.00 33.21
CA PRO A 434 -3.04 24.29 33.41
C PRO A 434 -2.02 25.15 34.16
N GLN A 435 -1.56 26.22 33.51
CA GLN A 435 -1.07 27.46 34.10
C GLN A 435 -0.86 27.41 35.63
N GLN A 436 0.21 26.74 36.08
CA GLN A 436 0.70 26.84 37.45
C GLN A 436 2.22 26.91 37.41
N ASP A 437 2.67 28.06 37.86
CA ASP A 437 4.00 28.55 38.20
C ASP A 437 5.23 27.69 37.90
N HIS A 438 6.16 28.37 37.22
CA HIS A 438 7.54 27.99 36.99
C HIS A 438 8.26 27.55 38.26
N THR A 439 8.74 26.31 38.31
CA THR A 439 10.15 25.89 38.49
C THR A 439 10.18 24.42 38.92
N GLY A 440 10.71 23.52 38.08
CA GLY A 440 11.02 22.15 38.52
C GLY A 440 11.05 21.07 37.44
N ALA A 441 10.21 21.14 36.41
CA ALA A 441 10.10 20.03 35.44
C ALA A 441 11.24 19.95 34.40
N GLY A 442 12.06 20.99 34.27
CA GLY A 442 13.15 21.04 33.29
C GLY A 442 14.39 20.23 33.67
N ASP A 443 14.60 19.95 34.96
CA ASP A 443 15.83 19.33 35.46
C ASP A 443 15.78 17.79 35.47
N GLU A 444 14.60 17.17 35.60
CA GLU A 444 14.46 15.71 35.57
C GLU A 444 14.69 15.11 34.17
N LEU A 445 14.30 15.81 33.10
CA LEU A 445 14.51 15.37 31.72
C LEU A 445 15.96 15.55 31.24
N ARG A 446 16.71 16.49 31.85
CA ARG A 446 18.15 16.68 31.59
C ARG A 446 18.99 15.58 32.23
N ALA A 447 18.58 15.07 33.39
CA ALA A 447 19.22 13.95 34.08
C ALA A 447 19.11 12.62 33.30
N ALA A 448 18.11 12.48 32.42
CA ALA A 448 17.88 11.27 31.60
C ALA A 448 18.66 11.23 30.27
N GLY A 449 19.43 12.28 29.91
CA GLY A 449 20.35 12.26 28.77
C GLY A 449 19.71 12.22 27.36
N LEU A 450 18.42 12.61 27.21
CA LEU A 450 17.66 12.44 25.97
C LEU A 450 17.46 13.72 25.13
N LEU A 451 18.25 14.78 25.36
CA LEU A 451 18.28 15.98 24.51
C LEU A 451 19.70 16.29 24.00
N PRO A 452 19.90 16.65 22.72
CA PRO A 452 21.17 17.19 22.25
C PRO A 452 21.45 18.55 22.93
N ALA A 453 22.65 18.72 23.47
CA ALA A 453 23.07 19.97 24.06
C ALA A 453 23.32 21.03 22.97
N GLY A 454 22.48 22.06 22.92
CA GLY A 454 22.82 23.31 22.22
C GLY A 454 21.70 23.96 21.43
N LEU A 455 20.75 24.59 22.13
CA LEU A 455 20.04 25.76 21.65
C LEU A 455 19.82 26.68 22.86
N ARG A 456 20.60 27.77 22.94
CA ARG A 456 20.45 28.81 23.96
C ARG A 456 19.10 29.50 23.73
N THR A 457 18.24 29.52 24.74
CA THR A 457 17.10 30.43 24.82
C THR A 457 17.61 31.79 25.26
N GLU A 458 17.66 32.77 24.35
CA GLU A 458 17.79 34.17 24.74
C GLU A 458 16.43 34.64 25.26
N SER A 459 16.39 34.98 26.55
CA SER A 459 15.29 35.67 27.22
C SER A 459 15.31 37.17 26.86
N PRO A 460 14.16 37.84 26.66
CA PRO A 460 14.13 39.26 26.34
C PRO A 460 14.36 40.09 27.60
N THR A 461 15.50 40.77 27.68
CA THR A 461 15.76 41.82 28.68
C THR A 461 15.01 43.09 28.32
N GLU A 462 14.21 43.59 29.25
CA GLU A 462 13.70 44.95 29.31
C GLU A 462 14.81 45.98 29.11
N SER A 463 14.52 47.09 28.44
CA SER A 463 15.26 48.34 28.59
C SER A 463 14.39 49.56 28.25
N PRO A 464 14.64 50.73 28.86
CA PRO A 464 13.67 51.81 29.03
C PRO A 464 13.91 53.03 28.11
N SER A 465 12.85 53.85 27.97
CA SER A 465 12.86 55.32 27.80
C SER A 465 13.88 56.00 26.84
N GLY A 466 13.33 56.61 25.78
CA GLY A 466 13.57 58.02 25.46
C GLY A 466 14.76 58.40 24.57
N ARG A 467 14.48 58.77 23.31
CA ARG A 467 14.99 59.99 22.63
C ARG A 467 14.44 60.09 21.18
N GLN A 468 13.79 61.21 20.89
CA GLN A 468 13.63 61.80 19.55
C GLN A 468 15.01 62.09 18.91
N PRO A 469 15.20 62.21 17.57
CA PRO A 469 14.59 63.32 16.79
C PRO A 469 14.36 63.15 15.26
N ALA A 470 13.68 64.17 14.72
CA ALA A 470 13.83 64.85 13.41
C ALA A 470 13.37 64.20 12.07
N SER A 471 12.47 64.92 11.39
CA SER A 471 12.16 64.88 9.94
C SER A 471 13.39 65.21 9.06
N PRO A 472 13.37 64.85 7.76
CA PRO A 472 13.18 65.90 6.76
C PRO A 472 12.42 65.53 5.45
N ALA A 473 11.71 66.54 4.94
CA ALA A 473 11.58 67.01 3.55
C ALA A 473 11.42 66.06 2.33
N GLN A 474 10.26 66.22 1.67
CA GLN A 474 9.99 66.38 0.23
C GLN A 474 11.06 65.94 -0.82
N ARG A 475 10.68 65.02 -1.73
CA ARG A 475 10.95 65.16 -3.18
C ARG A 475 10.13 64.23 -4.10
N LYS A 476 9.28 64.88 -4.91
CA LYS A 476 8.89 64.66 -6.32
C LYS A 476 8.79 63.23 -6.94
N MET A 477 7.56 62.93 -7.38
CA MET A 477 7.16 61.98 -8.43
C MET A 477 7.77 62.26 -9.82
N PRO A 478 7.89 61.24 -10.69
CA PRO A 478 7.77 61.41 -12.13
C PRO A 478 6.58 60.65 -12.75
N ARG A 479 6.09 61.22 -13.84
CA ARG A 479 4.90 60.91 -14.64
C ARG A 479 5.04 59.63 -15.48
N THR A 480 3.94 58.91 -15.63
CA THR A 480 3.66 57.94 -16.70
C THR A 480 3.28 58.63 -18.03
N PRO A 481 3.66 58.09 -19.20
CA PRO A 481 3.10 58.49 -20.48
C PRO A 481 1.93 57.57 -20.90
N ARG A 482 0.86 58.18 -21.43
CA ARG A 482 -0.23 57.53 -22.18
C ARG A 482 0.08 57.56 -23.68
N LEU A 483 -0.39 56.53 -24.39
CA LEU A 483 -1.02 56.53 -25.74
C LEU A 483 -1.30 55.07 -26.14
N PRO A 484 -2.25 54.77 -27.05
CA PRO A 484 -3.31 55.62 -27.62
C PRO A 484 -4.63 55.54 -26.83
#